data_AF-A3WZT9-F1
#
_entry.id   AF-A3WZT9-F1
#
_cell.length_a   1.000
_cell.length_b   1.000
_cell.length_c   1.000
_cell.angle_alpha   90.00
_cell.angle_beta   90.00
_cell.angle_gamma   90.00
#
_symmetry.space_group_name_H-M   'P 1'
#
loop_
_entity.id
_entity.type
_entity.pdbx_description
1 polymer ?
#
loop_
_entity_poly.entity_id
_entity_poly.type
_entity_poly.pdbx_seq_one_letter_code
_entity_poly.pdbx_strand_id
1 'polypeptide(L)' 'MNQSKGKNMTGTKSGGGRREPSYRIKPTDVPIIKKRIAIGDFLNRIAADYDVNPGRISEIKKGRKFAHIQAAR' A
#
# COMPACT_ATOMS: atom_id res chain seq x y z
N MET A 1 38.26 -14.61 -38.75
CA MET A 1 37.61 -13.29 -38.80
C MET A 1 36.16 -13.45 -38.38
N ASN A 2 35.82 -13.23 -37.11
CA ASN A 2 34.42 -13.15 -36.68
C ASN A 2 34.09 -11.69 -36.36
N GLN A 3 33.28 -11.07 -37.21
CA GLN A 3 32.79 -9.72 -37.00
C GLN A 3 31.73 -9.73 -35.88
N SER A 4 32.01 -9.01 -34.80
CA SER A 4 30.97 -8.40 -33.98
C SER A 4 30.25 -7.32 -34.78
N LYS A 5 28.93 -7.23 -34.65
CA LYS A 5 28.17 -6.02 -34.26
C LYS A 5 26.67 -6.20 -34.53
N GLY A 6 25.87 -5.82 -33.54
CA GLY A 6 24.42 -5.78 -33.62
C GLY A 6 23.78 -5.44 -32.28
N LYS A 7 24.21 -4.33 -31.67
CA LYS A 7 23.54 -3.69 -30.54
C LYS A 7 22.48 -2.76 -31.12
N ASN A 8 21.21 -2.88 -30.71
CA ASN A 8 20.31 -1.78 -30.30
C ASN A 8 18.83 -2.23 -30.22
N MET A 9 18.27 -2.26 -29.01
CA MET A 9 17.37 -1.24 -28.43
C MET A 9 15.90 -1.39 -28.87
N THR A 10 15.16 -2.26 -28.20
CA THR A 10 13.73 -2.05 -27.97
C THR A 10 13.57 -1.64 -26.51
N GLY A 11 13.46 -0.33 -26.28
CA GLY A 11 13.18 0.22 -24.97
C GLY A 11 11.78 -0.17 -24.53
N THR A 12 11.65 -1.21 -23.73
CA THR A 12 10.46 -1.43 -22.89
C THR A 12 10.47 -0.42 -21.75
N LYS A 13 10.11 0.84 -22.04
CA LYS A 13 9.72 1.78 -20.98
C LYS A 13 8.27 1.55 -20.60
N SER A 14 8.03 0.50 -19.83
CA SER A 14 6.82 0.39 -19.00
C SER A 14 7.13 0.98 -17.63
N GLY A 15 7.43 2.29 -17.61
CA GLY A 15 7.69 3.07 -16.40
C GLY A 15 6.40 3.40 -15.65
N GLY A 16 5.64 2.38 -15.30
CA GLY A 16 4.52 2.46 -14.36
C GLY A 16 4.74 1.38 -13.31
N GLY A 17 5.94 1.36 -12.71
CA GLY A 17 6.28 0.40 -11.67
C GLY A 17 5.17 0.47 -10.63
N ARG A 18 4.45 -0.65 -10.45
CA ARG A 18 3.47 -0.81 -9.36
C ARG A 18 4.25 -0.49 -8.10
N ARG A 19 4.11 0.74 -7.59
CA ARG A 19 4.75 1.16 -6.34
C ARG A 19 4.20 0.24 -5.29
N GLU A 20 5.02 -0.74 -4.92
CA GLU A 20 4.70 -1.62 -3.81
C GLU A 20 4.59 -0.72 -2.58
N PRO A 21 3.51 -0.82 -1.77
CA PRO A 21 3.48 -0.10 -0.51
C PRO A 21 4.72 -0.50 0.29
N SER A 22 5.48 0.48 0.76
CA SER A 22 6.73 0.20 1.49
C SER A 22 6.45 -0.55 2.81
N TYR A 23 5.23 -0.38 3.33
CA TYR A 23 4.81 -0.96 4.59
C TYR A 23 3.69 -1.99 4.42
N ARG A 24 3.78 -3.04 5.24
CA ARG A 24 2.74 -4.05 5.38
C ARG A 24 2.06 -3.88 6.73
N ILE A 25 0.80 -3.43 6.71
CA ILE A 25 -0.05 -3.33 7.91
C ILE A 25 -0.03 -4.65 8.71
N LYS A 26 0.33 -4.55 9.98
CA LYS A 26 0.37 -5.63 10.96
C LYS A 26 -0.90 -5.63 11.81
N PRO A 27 -1.29 -6.77 12.41
CA PRO A 27 -2.40 -6.83 13.37
C PRO A 27 -2.32 -5.76 14.48
N THR A 28 -1.12 -5.43 14.94
CA THR A 28 -0.87 -4.44 16.00
C THR A 28 -1.21 -3.00 15.61
N ASP A 29 -1.24 -2.69 14.32
CA ASP A 29 -1.54 -1.34 13.82
C ASP A 29 -3.06 -1.09 13.77
N VAL A 30 -3.83 -2.17 13.59
CA VAL A 30 -5.26 -2.14 13.29
C VAL A 30 -6.10 -1.46 14.39
N PRO A 31 -5.85 -1.66 15.70
CA PRO A 31 -6.60 -0.96 16.74
C PRO A 31 -6.52 0.56 16.61
N ILE A 32 -5.33 1.09 16.28
CA ILE A 32 -5.10 2.53 16.10
C ILE A 32 -5.75 3.02 14.80
N ILE A 33 -5.59 2.29 13.70
CA ILE A 33 -6.25 2.61 12.42
C ILE A 33 -7.78 2.67 12.61
N LYS A 34 -8.37 1.69 13.28
CA LYS A 34 -9.83 1.66 13.54
C LYS A 34 -10.27 2.79 14.47
N LYS A 35 -9.48 3.12 15.51
CA LYS A 35 -9.75 4.28 16.38
C LYS A 35 -9.77 5.58 15.57
N ARG A 36 -8.78 5.79 14.71
CA ARG A 36 -8.70 6.98 13.83
C ARG A 36 -9.89 7.07 12.87
N ILE A 37 -10.28 5.96 12.25
CA ILE A 37 -11.49 5.90 11.42
C ILE A 37 -12.74 6.28 12.24
N ALA A 38 -12.87 5.78 13.47
CA ALA A 38 -14.03 6.03 14.32
C ALA A 38 -14.17 7.50 14.75
N ILE A 39 -13.05 8.20 14.98
CA ILE A 39 -13.06 9.64 15.29
C ILE A 39 -13.19 10.54 14.06
N GLY A 40 -13.28 9.95 12.85
CA GLY A 40 -13.51 10.68 11.61
C GLY A 40 -12.26 11.10 10.82
N ASP A 41 -11.07 10.56 11.13
CA ASP A 41 -9.88 10.85 10.33
C ASP A 41 -10.04 10.38 8.87
N PHE A 42 -9.47 11.18 7.96
CA PHE A 42 -9.51 10.86 6.54
C PHE A 42 -8.60 9.68 6.20
N LEU A 43 -9.13 8.72 5.42
CA LEU A 43 -8.43 7.47 5.09
C LEU A 43 -7.09 7.70 4.37
N ASN A 44 -6.98 8.74 3.55
CA ASN A 44 -5.75 9.12 2.87
C ASN A 44 -4.67 9.64 3.83
N ARG A 45 -5.05 10.35 4.90
CA ARG A 45 -4.10 10.79 5.94
C ARG A 45 -3.60 9.60 6.74
N ILE A 46 -4.51 8.73 7.18
CA ILE A 46 -4.16 7.48 7.85
C ILE A 46 -3.22 6.65 6.97
N ALA A 47 -3.54 6.52 5.67
CA ALA A 47 -2.73 5.73 4.74
C ALA A 47 -1.31 6.30 4.57
N ALA A 48 -1.17 7.63 4.53
CA ALA A 48 0.13 8.29 4.46
C ALA A 48 1.00 8.01 5.71
N ASP A 49 0.41 8.00 6.90
CA ASP A 49 1.14 7.71 8.15
C ASP A 49 1.68 6.28 8.22
N TYR A 50 1.12 5.36 7.43
CA TYR A 50 1.60 3.99 7.29
C TYR A 50 2.32 3.73 5.96
N ASP A 51 2.54 4.75 5.12
CA ASP A 51 3.06 4.61 3.74
C ASP A 51 2.39 3.48 2.93
N VAL A 52 1.05 3.47 2.96
CA VAL A 52 0.21 2.56 2.19
C VAL A 52 -0.80 3.31 1.32
N ASN A 53 -1.45 2.59 0.41
CA ASN A 53 -2.53 3.14 -0.40
C ASN A 53 -3.83 3.29 0.43
N PRO A 54 -4.64 4.34 0.21
CA PRO A 54 -5.93 4.54 0.92
C PRO A 54 -6.90 3.36 0.78
N GLY A 55 -6.86 2.65 -0.36
CA GLY A 55 -7.62 1.42 -0.57
C GLY A 55 -7.34 0.36 0.49
N ARG A 56 -6.09 0.26 0.99
CA ARG A 56 -5.72 -0.70 2.04
C ARG A 56 -6.40 -0.38 3.36
N ILE A 57 -6.49 0.90 3.72
CA ILE A 57 -7.22 1.36 4.91
C ILE A 57 -8.74 1.16 4.72
N SER A 58 -9.26 1.37 3.50
CA SER A 58 -10.67 1.11 3.18
C SER A 58 -11.07 -0.36 3.40
N GLU A 59 -10.20 -1.31 3.06
CA GLU A 59 -10.43 -2.74 3.31
C GLU A 59 -10.53 -3.07 4.82
N ILE A 60 -9.79 -2.34 5.67
CA ILE A 60 -9.89 -2.45 7.15
C ILE A 60 -11.20 -1.84 7.63
N LYS A 61 -11.56 -0.64 7.13
CA LYS A 61 -12.84 0.04 7.46
C LYS A 61 -14.05 -0.84 7.15
N LYS A 62 -14.04 -1.52 6.00
CA LYS A 62 -15.13 -2.41 5.55
C LYS A 62 -15.13 -3.77 6.26
N GLY A 63 -14.17 -4.05 7.13
CA GLY A 63 -14.04 -5.35 7.80
C GLY A 63 -13.58 -6.49 6.90
N ARG A 64 -13.15 -6.22 5.66
CA ARG A 64 -12.62 -7.26 4.75
C ARG A 64 -11.25 -7.77 5.18
N LYS A 65 -10.50 -6.95 5.93
CA LYS A 65 -9.25 -7.34 6.58
C LYS A 65 -9.32 -7.04 8.08
N PHE A 66 -8.79 -7.96 8.87
CA PHE A 66 -8.70 -7.82 10.33
C PHE A 66 -10.05 -7.55 11.01
N ALA A 67 -11.11 -8.23 10.55
CA ALA A 67 -12.47 -8.10 11.10
C ALA A 67 -12.49 -8.32 12.62
N HIS A 68 -11.74 -9.33 13.09
CA HIS A 68 -11.70 -9.77 14.49
C HIS A 68 -10.97 -8.79 15.44
N ILE A 69 -10.18 -7.84 14.92
CA ILE A 69 -9.41 -6.92 15.77
C ILE A 69 -10.26 -5.71 16.13
N GLN A 70 -10.45 -5.42 17.41
CA GLN A 70 -11.22 -4.27 17.88
C GLN A 70 -10.42 -2.97 17.78
N ALA A 71 -11.11 -1.82 17.75
CA ALA A 71 -10.47 -0.52 17.87
C ALA A 71 -9.81 -0.36 19.24
N ALA A 72 -8.73 0.42 19.31
CA ALA A 72 -8.20 0.86 20.60
C ALA A 72 -9.25 1.73 21.32
N ARG A 73 -9.33 1.61 22.64
CA ARG A 73 -10.15 2.47 23.49
C ARG A 73 -9.62 3.91 23.47
#